data_AF-K2LBI5-F1
#
_entry.id   AF-K2LBI5-F1
#
_cell.length_a   1.000
_cell.length_b   1.000
_cell.length_c   1.000
_cell.angle_alpha   90.00
_cell.angle_beta   90.00
_cell.angle_gamma   90.00
#
_symmetry.space_group_name_H-M   'P 1'
#
loop_
_entity.id
_entity.type
_entity.pdbx_description
1 polymer ?
#
loop_
_entity_poly.entity_id
_entity_poly.type
_entity_poly.pdbx_seq_one_letter_code
_entity_poly.pdbx_strand_id
1 'polypeptide(L)'
;MKLPKALNEATAGAALKYHIKRALERSHSISDFSKNLELSVQKSHFSNNTLKIIEELNNGVKQASEEIKEKATKYEKALQELQKIDESKLTKEQQQVLKVLRES
;
A
#
# COMPACT_ATOMS: atom_id res chain seq x y z
N MET A 1 36.71 4.02 -20.89
CA MET A 1 36.27 5.34 -20.39
C MET A 1 35.14 5.14 -19.38
N LYS A 2 35.20 5.75 -18.18
CA LYS A 2 34.09 5.72 -17.20
C LYS A 2 33.15 6.90 -17.47
N LEU A 3 31.85 6.67 -17.54
CA LEU A 3 30.85 7.74 -17.71
C LEU A 3 30.84 8.68 -16.48
N PRO A 4 30.50 9.98 -16.66
CA PRO A 4 30.37 10.93 -15.54
C PRO A 4 29.31 10.47 -14.53
N LYS A 5 29.60 10.61 -13.23
CA LYS A 5 28.71 10.16 -12.13
C LYS A 5 27.28 10.71 -12.24
N ALA A 6 27.14 11.99 -12.57
CA ALA A 6 25.83 12.64 -12.73
C ALA A 6 24.99 12.01 -13.86
N LEU A 7 25.63 11.58 -14.95
CA LEU A 7 24.95 10.90 -16.06
C LEU A 7 24.45 9.51 -15.63
N ASN A 8 25.26 8.78 -14.85
CA ASN A 8 24.87 7.47 -14.32
C ASN A 8 23.70 7.56 -13.33
N GLU A 9 23.65 8.60 -12.49
CA GLU A 9 22.58 8.81 -11.52
C GLU A 9 21.26 9.23 -12.18
N ALA A 10 21.30 10.11 -13.19
CA ALA A 10 20.11 10.50 -13.95
C ALA A 10 19.52 9.30 -14.72
N THR A 11 20.36 8.47 -15.34
CA THR A 11 19.92 7.25 -16.02
C THR A 11 19.34 6.23 -15.04
N ALA A 12 19.98 6.04 -13.87
CA ALA A 12 19.47 5.15 -12.83
C ALA A 12 18.10 5.62 -12.27
N GLY A 13 17.93 6.92 -12.07
CA GLY A 13 16.65 7.50 -11.63
C GLY A 13 15.53 7.30 -12.65
N ALA A 14 15.81 7.49 -13.94
CA ALA A 14 14.84 7.25 -15.01
C ALA A 14 14.44 5.76 -15.11
N ALA A 15 15.41 4.85 -14.99
CA ALA A 15 15.15 3.42 -14.96
C ALA A 15 14.31 3.03 -13.74
N LEU A 16 14.68 3.48 -12.54
CA LEU A 16 13.90 3.22 -11.32
C LEU A 16 12.45 3.71 -11.45
N LYS A 17 12.25 4.93 -11.96
CA LYS A 17 10.91 5.48 -12.24
C LYS A 17 10.10 4.58 -13.18
N TYR A 18 10.72 4.05 -14.23
CA TYR A 18 10.07 3.12 -15.14
C TYR A 18 9.64 1.82 -14.42
N HIS A 19 10.52 1.23 -13.63
CA HIS A 19 10.21 -0.01 -12.90
C HIS A 19 9.09 0.17 -11.88
N ILE A 20 9.08 1.28 -11.14
CA ILE A 20 8.00 1.59 -10.20
C ILE A 20 6.67 1.76 -10.95
N LYS A 21 6.65 2.54 -12.04
CA LYS A 21 5.43 2.73 -12.85
C LYS A 21 4.89 1.40 -13.37
N ARG A 22 5.78 0.55 -13.91
CA ARG A 22 5.41 -0.76 -14.43
C ARG A 22 4.91 -1.71 -13.34
N ALA A 23 5.50 -1.67 -12.15
CA ALA A 23 5.03 -2.45 -11.01
C ALA A 23 3.63 -2.00 -10.59
N LEU A 24 3.36 -0.68 -10.53
CA LEU A 24 2.04 -0.15 -10.21
C LEU A 24 0.98 -0.57 -11.24
N GLU A 25 1.24 -0.40 -12.53
CA GLU A 25 0.30 -0.74 -13.62
C GLU A 25 -0.11 -2.22 -13.64
N ARG A 26 0.71 -3.11 -13.07
CA ARG A 26 0.50 -4.56 -13.08
C ARG A 26 -0.08 -5.11 -11.78
N SER A 27 -0.25 -4.26 -10.78
CA SER A 27 -0.57 -4.69 -9.43
C SER A 27 -2.01 -4.35 -9.08
N HIS A 28 -2.73 -5.35 -8.57
CA HIS A 28 -4.12 -5.19 -8.12
C HIS A 28 -4.22 -5.15 -6.58
N SER A 29 -3.08 -5.32 -5.90
CA SER A 29 -2.95 -5.22 -4.45
C SER A 29 -1.57 -4.67 -4.06
N ILE A 30 -1.44 -4.23 -2.81
CA ILE A 30 -0.15 -3.76 -2.26
C ILE A 30 0.89 -4.90 -2.26
N SER A 31 0.46 -6.14 -1.97
CA SER A 31 1.34 -7.31 -2.00
C SER A 31 1.85 -7.61 -3.42
N ASP A 32 0.97 -7.52 -4.42
CA ASP A 32 1.37 -7.66 -5.83
C ASP A 32 2.37 -6.57 -6.23
N PHE A 33 2.15 -5.34 -5.76
CA PHE A 33 3.05 -4.22 -6.03
C PHE A 33 4.45 -4.47 -5.49
N SER A 34 4.56 -4.85 -4.21
CA SER A 34 5.86 -5.17 -3.59
C SER A 34 6.59 -6.28 -4.34
N LYS A 35 5.89 -7.37 -4.69
CA LYS A 35 6.46 -8.49 -5.44
C LYS A 35 6.91 -8.08 -6.85
N ASN A 36 6.10 -7.29 -7.56
CA ASN A 36 6.42 -6.81 -8.90
C ASN A 36 7.58 -5.82 -8.91
N LEU A 37 7.70 -4.97 -7.88
CA LEU A 37 8.80 -4.05 -7.71
C LEU A 37 10.11 -4.80 -7.46
N GLU A 38 10.10 -5.78 -6.55
CA GLU A 38 11.26 -6.63 -6.25
C GLU A 38 11.76 -7.36 -7.51
N LEU A 39 10.87 -8.04 -8.24
CA LEU A 39 11.23 -8.75 -9.48
C LEU A 39 11.76 -7.81 -10.58
N SER A 40 11.21 -6.59 -10.65
CA SER A 40 11.64 -5.58 -11.62
C SER A 40 13.04 -5.05 -11.31
N VAL A 41 13.35 -4.90 -10.03
CA VAL A 41 14.65 -4.41 -9.56
C VAL A 41 15.73 -5.48 -9.65
N GLN A 42 15.44 -6.74 -9.33
CA GLN A 42 16.40 -7.84 -9.45
C GLN A 42 16.94 -8.03 -10.88
N LYS A 43 16.15 -7.69 -11.89
CA LYS A 43 16.55 -7.76 -13.31
C LYS A 43 17.37 -6.55 -13.77
N SER A 44 17.65 -5.60 -12.88
CA SER A 44 18.22 -4.29 -13.20
C SER A 44 19.57 -4.09 -12.52
N HIS A 45 20.56 -3.59 -13.27
CA HIS A 45 21.90 -3.30 -12.74
C HIS A 45 21.96 -1.90 -12.11
N PHE A 46 21.32 -1.74 -10.94
CA PHE A 46 21.32 -0.49 -10.20
C PHE A 46 22.58 -0.27 -9.35
N SER A 47 22.89 0.99 -9.08
CA SER A 47 23.94 1.36 -8.12
C SER A 47 23.54 1.03 -6.69
N ASN A 48 24.49 0.84 -5.78
CA ASN A 48 24.23 0.59 -4.36
C ASN A 48 23.34 1.67 -3.72
N ASN A 49 23.56 2.95 -4.08
CA ASN A 49 22.74 4.04 -3.58
C ASN A 49 21.28 3.89 -4.03
N THR A 50 21.07 3.51 -5.29
CA THR A 50 19.71 3.28 -5.83
C THR A 50 19.06 2.05 -5.20
N LEU A 51 19.82 0.98 -4.96
CA LEU A 51 19.32 -0.21 -4.24
C LEU A 51 18.86 0.14 -2.82
N LYS A 52 19.60 1.00 -2.11
CA LYS A 52 19.21 1.48 -0.78
C LYS A 52 17.88 2.26 -0.82
N ILE A 53 17.69 3.14 -1.81
CA ILE A 53 16.41 3.86 -1.99
C ILE A 53 15.25 2.88 -2.21
N ILE A 54 15.48 1.83 -3.00
CA ILE A 54 14.46 0.80 -3.26
C ILE A 54 14.12 0.03 -1.98
N GLU A 55 15.11 -0.31 -1.17
CA GLU A 55 14.92 -0.97 0.12
C GLU A 55 14.10 -0.10 1.07
N GLU A 56 14.44 1.19 1.21
CA GLU A 56 13.68 2.15 2.02
C GLU A 56 12.23 2.28 1.53
N LEU A 57 12.01 2.34 0.21
CA LEU A 57 10.68 2.34 -0.39
C LEU A 57 9.89 1.06 -0.06
N ASN A 58 10.49 -0.12 -0.21
CA ASN A 58 9.85 -1.39 0.10
C ASN A 58 9.45 -1.49 1.58
N ASN A 59 10.30 -1.02 2.48
CA ASN A 59 10.02 -0.98 3.91
C ASN A 59 8.85 -0.04 4.22
N GLY A 60 8.82 1.16 3.61
CA GLY A 60 7.70 2.10 3.77
C GLY A 60 6.38 1.54 3.23
N VAL A 61 6.40 0.84 2.10
CA VAL A 61 5.22 0.17 1.53
C VAL A 61 4.71 -0.93 2.48
N LYS A 62 5.61 -1.70 3.07
CA LYS A 62 5.26 -2.73 4.06
C LYS A 62 4.56 -2.12 5.28
N GLN A 63 5.14 -1.07 5.86
CA GLN A 63 4.57 -0.36 7.00
C GLN A 63 3.18 0.21 6.67
N ALA A 64 3.04 0.90 5.54
CA ALA A 64 1.76 1.43 5.10
C ALA A 64 0.72 0.31 4.88
N SER A 65 1.14 -0.85 4.36
CA SER A 65 0.26 -2.01 4.20
C SER A 65 -0.24 -2.55 5.54
N GLU A 66 0.62 -2.60 6.55
CA GLU A 66 0.27 -3.05 7.90
C GLU A 66 -0.72 -2.08 8.55
N GLU A 67 -0.47 -0.77 8.48
CA GLU A 67 -1.38 0.26 9.01
C GLU A 67 -2.77 0.22 8.35
N ILE A 68 -2.81 0.06 7.02
CA ILE A 68 -4.08 -0.04 6.28
C ILE A 68 -4.83 -1.31 6.72
N LYS A 69 -4.13 -2.44 6.86
CA LYS A 69 -4.73 -3.70 7.28
C LYS A 69 -5.30 -3.62 8.70
N GLU A 70 -4.59 -3.00 9.63
CA GLU A 70 -5.06 -2.80 11.00
C GLU A 70 -6.33 -1.94 11.03
N LYS A 71 -6.34 -0.83 10.29
CA LYS A 71 -7.54 0.02 10.16
C LYS A 71 -8.70 -0.75 9.56
N ALA A 72 -8.49 -1.46 8.44
CA ALA A 72 -9.52 -2.26 7.79
C ALA A 72 -10.10 -3.33 8.74
N THR A 73 -9.24 -4.05 9.47
CA THR A 73 -9.66 -5.07 10.44
C THR A 73 -10.48 -4.45 11.58
N LYS A 74 -10.10 -3.25 12.06
CA LYS A 74 -10.86 -2.52 13.08
C LYS A 74 -12.25 -2.12 12.57
N TYR A 75 -12.35 -1.62 11.34
CA TYR A 75 -13.62 -1.28 10.71
C TYR A 75 -14.50 -2.52 10.52
N GLU A 76 -13.94 -3.62 10.02
CA GLU A 76 -14.67 -4.88 9.84
C GLU A 76 -15.22 -5.41 11.16
N LYS A 77 -14.43 -5.39 12.24
CA LYS A 77 -14.90 -5.74 13.58
C LYS A 77 -16.01 -4.82 14.06
N ALA A 78 -15.87 -3.51 13.88
CA ALA A 78 -16.92 -2.55 14.26
C ALA A 78 -18.23 -2.83 13.50
N LEU A 79 -18.16 -3.13 12.19
CA LEU A 79 -19.31 -3.50 11.38
C LEU A 79 -19.97 -4.79 11.88
N GLN A 80 -19.18 -5.81 12.21
CA GLN A 80 -19.67 -7.08 12.77
C GLN A 80 -20.38 -6.86 14.12
N GLU A 81 -19.85 -6.01 15.00
CA GLU A 81 -20.50 -5.68 16.26
C GLU A 81 -21.82 -4.90 16.04
N LEU A 82 -21.87 -3.97 15.09
CA LEU A 82 -23.10 -3.26 14.71
C LEU A 82 -24.20 -4.22 14.21
N GLN A 83 -23.83 -5.31 13.52
CA GLN A 83 -24.78 -6.33 13.05
C GLN A 83 -25.37 -7.17 14.19
N LYS A 84 -24.66 -7.33 15.31
CA LYS A 84 -25.11 -8.12 16.47
C LYS A 84 -26.01 -7.34 17.45
N ILE A 85 -26.16 -6.03 17.26
CA ILE A 85 -26.97 -5.21 18.17
C ILE A 85 -28.43 -5.64 18.09
N ASP A 86 -29.00 -5.99 19.25
CA ASP A 86 -30.42 -6.26 19.42
C ASP A 86 -31.21 -4.94 19.37
N GLU A 87 -31.83 -4.67 18.22
CA GLU A 87 -32.59 -3.45 17.96
C GLU A 87 -33.78 -3.25 18.90
N SER A 88 -34.30 -4.32 19.51
CA SER A 88 -35.45 -4.24 20.43
C SER A 88 -35.10 -3.55 21.75
N LYS A 89 -33.81 -3.47 22.09
CA LYS A 89 -33.31 -2.81 23.31
C LYS A 89 -32.95 -1.34 23.09
N LEU A 90 -33.07 -0.83 21.87
CA LEU A 90 -32.68 0.53 21.52
C LEU A 90 -33.86 1.49 21.59
N THR A 91 -33.59 2.77 21.90
CA THR A 91 -34.57 3.83 21.70
C THR A 91 -34.80 4.11 20.22
N LYS A 92 -35.89 4.82 19.87
CA LYS A 92 -36.19 5.19 18.47
C LYS A 92 -35.07 6.01 17.83
N GLU A 93 -34.45 6.91 18.60
CA GLU A 93 -33.31 7.71 18.14
C GLU A 93 -32.09 6.82 17.87
N GLN A 94 -31.81 5.86 18.76
CA GLN A 94 -30.69 4.92 18.59
C GLN A 94 -30.89 3.99 17.39
N GLN A 95 -32.13 3.54 17.14
CA GLN A 95 -32.48 2.77 15.93
C GLN A 95 -32.23 3.58 14.66
N GLN A 96 -32.59 4.87 14.65
CA GLN A 96 -32.36 5.74 13.50
C GLN A 96 -30.86 5.95 13.24
N VAL A 97 -30.05 6.13 14.29
CA VAL A 97 -28.59 6.25 14.17
C VAL A 97 -27.97 4.94 13.66
N LEU A 98 -28.38 3.79 14.20
CA LEU A 98 -27.88 2.48 13.76
C LEU A 98 -28.21 2.22 12.29
N LYS A 99 -29.39 2.62 11.82
CA LYS A 99 -29.77 2.53 10.41
C LYS A 99 -28.84 3.32 9.51
N VAL A 100 -28.58 4.59 9.85
CA VAL A 100 -27.64 5.44 9.09
C VAL A 100 -26.25 4.81 9.04
N LEU A 101 -25.75 4.30 10.17
CA LEU A 101 -24.42 3.68 10.25
C LEU A 101 -24.29 2.38 9.42
N ARG A 102 -25.39 1.66 9.16
CA ARG A 102 -25.40 0.44 8.33
C ARG A 102 -25.56 0.72 6.83
N GLU A 103 -26.14 1.87 6.48
CA GLU A 103 -26.34 2.32 5.08
C GLU A 103 -25.15 3.13 4.53
N SER A 104 -24.16 3.42 5.39
CA SER A 104 -22.90 4.15 5.07
C SER A 104 -21.82 3.22 4.50
#